data_AF-A0AAD7DK46-F1
#
_entry.id   AF-A0AAD7DK46-F1
#
_cell.length_a   1.000
_cell.length_b   1.000
_cell.length_c   1.000
_cell.angle_alpha   90.00
_cell.angle_beta   90.00
_cell.angle_gamma   90.00
#
_symmetry.space_group_name_H-M   'P 1'
#
loop_
_entity.id
_entity.type
_entity.pdbx_description
1 polymer ?
#
loop_
_entity_poly.entity_id
_entity_poly.type
_entity_poly.pdbx_seq_one_letter_code
_entity_poly.pdbx_strand_id
1 'polypeptide(L)'
;PLRIISDSKTSIDGLTKNLRNWEDEGFTTVKNGQLFQATVAHLRRRTAPTVFQWVKGHSGVEGNEGADRLAVEGCAKPGDADAISASLPGRATAITPKSIAYKIIRQKKMDTPSYQEALDQHETTRNMVYAQDVATDSKGETPSPRQIWKGTMHKDFSRRAKFFLWMLIHNGYKVGKYWRKIPGSEDKGTCEKCGVEETMHHILTECEEHGQKQIWDLASEFWLKRTGAPLRPLIGEIMACGTIKQGK
;
A
#
# COMPACT_ATOMS: atom_id res chain seq x y z
N PRO A 1 3.01 -27.46 -34.38
CA PRO A 1 2.04 -26.65 -33.62
C PRO A 1 2.21 -26.92 -32.11
N LEU A 2 2.07 -25.92 -31.24
CA LEU A 2 2.16 -26.10 -29.78
C LEU A 2 0.87 -25.63 -29.11
N ARG A 3 0.37 -26.41 -28.17
CA ARG A 3 -0.75 -26.03 -27.29
C ARG A 3 -0.21 -25.90 -25.88
N ILE A 4 -0.38 -24.73 -25.27
CA ILE A 4 -0.01 -24.45 -23.89
C ILE A 4 -1.29 -24.37 -23.08
N ILE A 5 -1.41 -25.22 -22.07
CA ILE A 5 -2.53 -25.25 -21.14
C ILE A 5 -2.06 -24.60 -19.84
N SER A 6 -2.83 -23.65 -19.31
CA SER A 6 -2.53 -23.01 -18.03
C SER A 6 -3.80 -22.48 -17.38
N ASP A 7 -3.83 -22.50 -16.06
CA ASP A 7 -4.88 -21.88 -15.26
C ASP A 7 -4.66 -20.38 -15.00
N SER A 8 -3.47 -19.86 -15.32
CA SER A 8 -3.14 -18.44 -15.19
C SER A 8 -3.80 -17.62 -16.29
N LYS A 9 -5.03 -17.18 -15.99
CA LYS A 9 -5.76 -16.24 -16.84
C LYS A 9 -4.96 -14.96 -17.08
N THR A 10 -4.24 -14.48 -16.07
CA THR A 10 -3.39 -13.28 -16.17
C THR A 10 -2.29 -13.44 -17.22
N SER A 11 -1.61 -14.59 -17.25
CA SER A 11 -0.54 -14.86 -18.21
C SER A 11 -1.10 -14.99 -19.63
N ILE A 12 -2.21 -15.72 -19.79
CA ILE A 12 -2.85 -15.92 -21.10
C ILE A 12 -3.40 -14.61 -21.64
N ASP A 13 -4.18 -13.85 -20.86
CA ASP A 13 -4.72 -12.56 -21.28
C ASP A 13 -3.59 -11.56 -21.58
N GLY A 14 -2.48 -11.63 -20.82
CA GLY A 14 -1.28 -10.85 -21.07
C GLY A 14 -0.64 -11.11 -22.43
N LEU A 15 -0.46 -12.38 -22.80
CA LEU A 15 0.17 -12.79 -24.07
C LEU A 15 -0.76 -12.75 -25.28
N THR A 16 -2.06 -12.52 -25.08
CA THR A 16 -3.06 -12.54 -26.15
C THR A 16 -3.79 -11.20 -26.29
N LYS A 17 -4.58 -10.80 -25.30
CA LYS A 17 -5.45 -9.62 -25.35
C LYS A 17 -4.69 -8.32 -25.12
N ASN A 18 -3.76 -8.33 -24.16
CA ASN A 18 -3.08 -7.11 -23.71
C ASN A 18 -1.74 -6.88 -24.42
N LEU A 19 -1.24 -7.88 -25.14
CA LEU A 19 0.13 -7.91 -25.66
C LEU A 19 0.48 -6.66 -26.45
N ARG A 20 -0.38 -6.25 -27.39
CA ARG A 20 -0.12 -5.07 -28.23
C ARG A 20 0.11 -3.81 -27.40
N ASN A 21 -0.79 -3.54 -26.45
CA ASN A 21 -0.66 -2.38 -25.58
C ASN A 21 0.62 -2.47 -24.73
N TRP A 22 0.93 -3.66 -24.18
CA TRP A 22 2.13 -3.83 -23.37
C TRP A 22 3.42 -3.66 -24.16
N GLU A 23 3.45 -4.05 -25.43
CA GLU A 23 4.58 -3.78 -26.33
C GLU A 23 4.74 -2.29 -26.63
N ASP A 24 3.64 -1.59 -26.88
CA ASP A 24 3.64 -0.14 -27.09
C ASP A 24 4.14 0.62 -25.83
N GLU A 25 3.87 0.10 -24.63
CA GLU A 25 4.40 0.63 -23.36
C GLU A 25 5.80 0.09 -22.99
N GLY A 26 6.38 -0.78 -23.83
CA GLY A 26 7.69 -1.42 -23.59
C GLY A 26 7.73 -2.30 -22.34
N PHE A 27 6.59 -2.85 -21.91
CA PHE A 27 6.41 -3.69 -20.70
C PHE A 27 6.80 -3.02 -19.37
N THR A 28 7.08 -1.72 -19.37
CA THR A 28 7.68 -1.01 -18.23
C THR A 28 6.77 -0.85 -17.02
N THR A 29 5.46 -0.83 -17.24
CA THR A 29 4.42 -0.64 -16.21
C THR A 29 3.75 -1.95 -15.79
N VAL A 30 4.13 -3.07 -16.42
CA VAL A 30 3.51 -4.37 -16.24
C VAL A 30 4.28 -5.15 -15.17
N LYS A 31 3.56 -5.68 -14.16
CA LYS A 31 4.18 -6.56 -13.16
C LYS A 31 4.81 -7.76 -13.88
N ASN A 32 6.08 -8.03 -13.59
CA ASN A 32 6.89 -9.05 -14.28
C ASN A 32 7.03 -8.81 -15.80
N GLY A 33 7.01 -7.56 -16.26
CA GLY A 33 7.05 -7.20 -17.68
C GLY A 33 8.23 -7.80 -18.46
N GLN A 34 9.40 -7.92 -17.82
CA GLN A 34 10.58 -8.56 -18.42
C GLN A 34 10.33 -10.05 -18.76
N LEU A 35 9.57 -10.78 -17.93
CA LEU A 35 9.21 -12.17 -18.21
C LEU A 35 8.27 -12.28 -19.41
N PHE A 36 7.31 -11.35 -19.53
CA PHE A 36 6.43 -11.28 -20.71
C PHE A 36 7.24 -10.95 -21.96
N GLN A 37 8.14 -9.98 -21.90
CA GLN A 37 9.02 -9.63 -23.01
C GLN A 37 9.86 -10.83 -23.47
N ALA A 38 10.50 -11.55 -22.55
CA ALA A 38 11.26 -12.76 -22.85
C ALA A 38 10.36 -13.87 -23.45
N THR A 39 9.16 -14.07 -22.89
CA THR A 39 8.21 -15.06 -23.39
C THR A 39 7.78 -14.76 -24.82
N VAL A 40 7.41 -13.51 -25.10
CA VAL A 40 7.05 -13.04 -26.44
C VAL A 40 8.20 -13.25 -27.41
N ALA A 41 9.44 -13.00 -26.95
CA ALA A 41 10.62 -13.25 -27.75
C ALA A 41 10.79 -14.71 -28.15
N HIS A 42 10.63 -15.63 -27.19
CA HIS A 42 10.66 -17.06 -27.47
C HIS A 42 9.50 -17.50 -28.36
N LEU A 43 8.29 -16.97 -28.15
CA LEU A 43 7.13 -17.28 -28.98
C LEU A 43 7.32 -16.86 -30.44
N ARG A 44 7.90 -15.67 -30.69
CA ARG A 44 8.17 -15.15 -32.04
C ARG A 44 9.27 -15.87 -32.79
N ARG A 45 10.22 -16.50 -32.09
CA ARG A 45 11.27 -17.33 -32.70
C ARG A 45 10.73 -18.67 -33.22
N ARG A 46 9.52 -19.07 -32.84
CA ARG A 46 8.91 -20.32 -33.26
C ARG A 46 8.33 -20.19 -34.66
N THR A 47 8.56 -21.20 -35.49
CA THR A 47 8.02 -21.28 -36.86
C THR A 47 6.59 -21.83 -36.92
N ALA A 48 6.19 -22.61 -35.91
CA ALA A 48 4.85 -23.20 -35.84
C ALA A 48 3.93 -22.44 -34.87
N PRO A 49 2.60 -22.39 -35.14
CA PRO A 49 1.66 -21.67 -34.29
C PRO A 49 1.62 -22.21 -32.87
N THR A 50 1.46 -21.29 -31.91
CA THR A 50 1.26 -21.59 -30.49
C THR A 50 -0.14 -21.15 -30.09
N VAL A 51 -0.91 -22.04 -29.47
CA VAL A 51 -2.27 -21.79 -28.97
C VAL A 51 -2.28 -21.89 -27.46
N PHE A 52 -2.88 -20.92 -26.80
CA PHE A 52 -3.12 -20.94 -25.36
C PHE A 52 -4.53 -21.43 -25.06
N GLN A 53 -4.66 -22.31 -24.07
CA GLN A 53 -5.93 -22.73 -23.52
C GLN A 53 -5.95 -22.46 -22.02
N TRP A 54 -6.95 -21.69 -21.60
CA TRP A 54 -7.24 -21.52 -20.20
C TRP A 54 -8.02 -22.71 -19.65
N VAL A 55 -7.63 -23.20 -18.47
CA VAL A 55 -8.37 -24.19 -17.69
C VAL A 55 -8.62 -23.65 -16.29
N LYS A 56 -9.60 -24.21 -15.58
CA LYS A 56 -9.81 -23.85 -14.18
C LYS A 56 -8.76 -24.55 -13.33
N GLY A 57 -8.10 -23.82 -12.43
CA GLY A 57 -7.15 -24.42 -11.47
C GLY A 57 -7.84 -25.46 -10.58
N HIS A 58 -7.08 -26.50 -10.21
CA HIS A 58 -7.52 -27.60 -9.34
C HIS A 58 -8.81 -28.30 -9.83
N SER A 59 -8.99 -28.45 -11.14
CA SER A 59 -10.17 -29.04 -11.74
C SER A 59 -9.97 -30.47 -12.27
N GLY A 60 -8.98 -31.21 -11.79
CA GLY A 60 -8.69 -32.58 -12.23
C GLY A 60 -7.96 -32.67 -13.57
N VAL A 61 -7.40 -31.57 -14.09
CA VAL A 61 -6.63 -31.61 -15.35
C VAL A 61 -5.22 -32.09 -15.03
N GLU A 62 -4.97 -33.38 -15.26
CA GLU A 62 -3.73 -34.09 -14.90
C GLU A 62 -2.45 -33.29 -15.23
N GLY A 63 -2.35 -32.78 -16.47
CA GLY A 63 -1.18 -31.99 -16.89
C GLY A 63 -1.02 -30.64 -16.17
N ASN A 64 -2.13 -29.99 -15.79
CA ASN A 64 -2.09 -28.74 -15.02
C ASN A 64 -1.73 -29.03 -13.56
N GLU A 65 -2.33 -30.05 -12.95
CA GLU A 65 -2.05 -30.43 -11.56
C GLU A 65 -0.60 -30.92 -11.40
N GLY A 66 -0.08 -31.65 -12.40
CA GLY A 66 1.32 -32.00 -12.47
C GLY A 66 2.23 -30.76 -12.55
N ALA A 67 1.85 -29.75 -13.34
CA ALA A 67 2.59 -28.49 -13.43
C ALA A 67 2.54 -27.70 -12.11
N ASP A 68 1.39 -27.65 -11.44
CA ASP A 68 1.22 -26.99 -10.13
C ASP A 68 2.11 -27.65 -9.07
N ARG A 69 2.12 -28.99 -9.01
CA ARG A 69 2.98 -29.75 -8.10
C ARG A 69 4.46 -29.46 -8.35
N LEU A 70 4.89 -29.48 -9.62
CA LEU A 70 6.28 -29.18 -9.98
C LEU A 70 6.67 -27.72 -9.67
N ALA A 71 5.73 -26.77 -9.80
CA ALA A 71 5.97 -25.38 -9.41
C ALA A 71 6.15 -25.24 -7.89
N VAL A 72 5.35 -25.94 -7.08
CA VAL A 72 5.51 -25.99 -5.61
C VAL A 72 6.86 -26.60 -5.22
N GLU A 73 7.24 -27.72 -5.84
CA GLU A 73 8.55 -28.34 -5.63
C GLU A 73 9.68 -27.39 -6.03
N GLY A 74 9.52 -26.63 -7.11
CA GLY A 74 10.46 -25.60 -7.56
C GLY A 74 10.66 -24.49 -6.52
N CYS A 75 9.59 -24.00 -5.90
CA CYS A 75 9.67 -22.99 -4.83
C CYS A 75 10.47 -23.47 -3.60
N ALA A 76 10.53 -24.78 -3.36
CA ALA A 76 11.23 -25.37 -2.22
C ALA A 76 12.72 -25.68 -2.49
N LYS A 77 13.18 -25.56 -3.74
CA LYS A 77 14.58 -25.86 -4.10
C LYS A 77 15.51 -24.72 -3.66
N PRO A 78 16.68 -25.04 -3.07
CA PRO A 78 17.70 -24.03 -2.77
C PRO A 78 18.43 -23.61 -4.05
N GLY A 79 18.64 -22.30 -4.23
CA GLY A 79 19.35 -21.71 -5.37
C GLY A 79 18.62 -20.49 -5.93
N ASP A 80 19.33 -19.68 -6.71
CA ASP A 80 18.74 -18.57 -7.45
C ASP A 80 17.93 -19.10 -8.64
N ALA A 81 16.87 -18.38 -9.01
CA ALA A 81 16.08 -18.70 -10.20
C ALA A 81 16.96 -18.66 -11.47
N ASP A 82 16.67 -19.55 -12.42
CA ASP A 82 17.39 -19.59 -13.69
C ASP A 82 17.39 -18.23 -14.40
N ALA A 83 18.56 -17.81 -14.89
CA ALA A 83 18.70 -16.56 -15.62
C ALA A 83 17.93 -16.61 -16.95
N ILE A 84 16.85 -15.85 -17.05
CA ILE A 84 16.07 -15.72 -18.29
C ILE A 84 16.74 -14.69 -19.19
N SER A 85 17.33 -15.14 -20.30
CA SER A 85 17.94 -14.24 -21.30
C SER A 85 16.87 -13.53 -22.12
N ALA A 86 16.47 -12.34 -21.68
CA ALA A 86 15.56 -11.46 -22.41
C ALA A 86 16.30 -10.74 -23.56
N SER A 87 16.69 -11.46 -24.63
CA SER A 87 17.25 -10.83 -25.83
C SER A 87 16.30 -10.90 -27.03
N LEU A 88 15.53 -9.84 -27.23
CA LEU A 88 15.15 -9.38 -28.56
C LEU A 88 15.25 -7.86 -28.60
N PRO A 89 15.62 -7.26 -29.75
CA PRO A 89 15.56 -5.83 -29.94
C PRO A 89 14.09 -5.40 -30.00
N GLY A 90 13.50 -5.16 -28.84
CA GLY A 90 12.22 -4.48 -28.73
C GLY A 90 12.41 -3.05 -29.19
N ARG A 91 11.96 -2.74 -30.40
CA ARG A 91 11.87 -1.39 -30.94
C ARG A 91 10.92 -0.62 -30.03
N ALA A 92 11.45 0.07 -29.02
CA ALA A 92 10.73 1.13 -28.34
C ALA A 92 10.29 2.12 -29.41
N THR A 93 9.01 2.08 -29.79
CA THR A 93 8.45 3.08 -30.69
C THR A 93 8.49 4.41 -29.96
N ALA A 94 9.08 5.37 -30.65
CA ALA A 94 9.32 6.71 -30.16
C ALA A 94 8.02 7.33 -29.62
N ILE A 95 8.15 8.01 -28.48
CA ILE A 95 7.12 8.75 -27.73
C ILE A 95 6.41 7.91 -26.66
N THR A 96 7.07 7.79 -25.50
CA THR A 96 6.40 7.41 -24.25
C THR A 96 5.45 8.54 -23.83
N PRO A 97 4.13 8.28 -23.69
CA PRO A 97 3.19 9.27 -23.17
C PRO A 97 3.64 9.79 -21.80
N LYS A 98 3.41 11.09 -21.52
CA LYS A 98 3.79 11.73 -20.24
C LYS A 98 3.27 10.97 -19.01
N SER A 99 2.08 10.38 -19.12
CA SER A 99 1.48 9.56 -18.05
C SER A 99 2.28 8.29 -17.75
N ILE A 100 2.81 7.64 -18.79
CA ILE A 100 3.63 6.43 -18.67
C ILE A 100 5.02 6.80 -18.15
N ALA A 101 5.64 7.85 -18.69
CA ALA A 101 6.92 8.36 -18.20
C ALA A 101 6.84 8.70 -16.70
N TYR A 102 5.77 9.37 -16.26
CA TYR A 102 5.53 9.64 -14.85
C TYR A 102 5.41 8.36 -14.01
N LYS A 103 4.66 7.35 -14.47
CA LYS A 103 4.56 6.06 -13.77
C LYS A 103 5.93 5.39 -13.61
N ILE A 104 6.74 5.38 -14.68
CA ILE A 104 8.09 4.80 -14.67
C ILE A 104 9.00 5.54 -13.67
N ILE A 105 9.04 6.88 -13.75
CA ILE A 105 9.86 7.70 -12.83
C ILE A 105 9.42 7.48 -11.38
N ARG A 106 8.11 7.44 -11.14
CA ARG A 106 7.56 7.16 -9.81
C ARG A 106 7.96 5.78 -9.32
N GLN A 107 7.85 4.74 -10.16
CA GLN A 107 8.23 3.37 -9.78
C GLN A 107 9.72 3.30 -9.45
N LYS A 108 10.59 3.84 -10.31
CA LYS A 108 12.03 3.91 -10.05
C LYS A 108 12.36 4.63 -8.75
N LYS A 109 11.68 5.75 -8.47
CA LYS A 109 11.82 6.46 -7.19
C LYS A 109 11.37 5.58 -6.03
N MET A 110 10.25 4.89 -6.18
CA MET A 110 9.73 3.98 -5.16
C MET A 110 10.69 2.84 -4.86
N ASP A 111 11.40 2.31 -5.86
CA ASP A 111 12.32 1.19 -5.70
C ASP A 111 13.69 1.60 -5.11
N THR A 112 13.94 2.90 -4.90
CA THR A 112 15.21 3.35 -4.29
C THR A 112 15.29 2.93 -2.82
N PRO A 113 16.46 2.48 -2.32
CA PRO A 113 16.64 2.13 -0.91
C PRO A 113 16.23 3.25 0.04
N SER A 114 16.63 4.50 -0.25
CA SER A 114 16.24 5.66 0.55
C SER A 114 14.73 5.88 0.61
N TYR A 115 13.98 5.63 -0.47
CA TYR A 115 12.52 5.74 -0.44
C TYR A 115 11.89 4.56 0.31
N GLN A 116 12.43 3.35 0.18
CA GLN A 116 11.98 2.17 0.93
C GLN A 116 12.24 2.33 2.44
N GLU A 117 13.41 2.84 2.83
CA GLU A 117 13.73 3.19 4.23
C GLU A 117 12.82 4.31 4.75
N ALA A 118 12.52 5.32 3.93
CA ALA A 118 11.56 6.37 4.29
C ALA A 118 10.10 5.87 4.33
N LEU A 119 9.78 4.77 3.64
CA LEU A 119 8.50 4.06 3.76
C LEU A 119 8.46 3.25 5.05
N ASP A 120 9.58 2.65 5.44
CA ASP A 120 9.80 2.00 6.73
C ASP A 120 10.04 3.02 7.85
N GLN A 121 9.21 4.07 7.85
CA GLN A 121 9.22 5.06 8.90
C GLN A 121 8.77 4.39 10.20
N HIS A 122 9.72 4.21 11.11
CA HIS A 122 9.51 3.73 12.48
C HIS A 122 8.31 4.42 13.16
N GLU A 123 8.08 5.70 12.90
CA GLU A 123 6.93 6.45 13.44
C GLU A 123 5.59 6.04 12.82
N THR A 124 5.52 5.77 11.51
CA THR A 124 4.29 5.26 10.88
C THR A 124 3.94 3.89 11.45
N THR A 125 4.95 3.02 11.59
CA THR A 125 4.78 1.68 12.20
C THR A 125 4.34 1.78 13.65
N ARG A 126 4.96 2.65 14.45
CA ARG A 126 4.56 2.90 15.85
C ARG A 126 3.13 3.41 15.97
N ASN A 127 2.75 4.40 15.16
CA ASN A 127 1.40 4.95 15.16
C ASN A 127 0.38 3.90 14.71
N MET A 128 0.75 3.04 13.75
CA MET A 128 -0.10 1.93 13.33
C MET A 128 -0.33 0.95 14.48
N VAL A 129 0.74 0.49 15.15
CA VAL A 129 0.64 -0.41 16.31
C VAL A 129 -0.22 0.21 17.41
N TYR A 130 0.04 1.47 17.75
CA TYR A 130 -0.75 2.18 18.76
C TYR A 130 -2.24 2.30 18.39
N ALA A 131 -2.54 2.58 17.12
CA ALA A 131 -3.92 2.61 16.63
C ALA A 131 -4.58 1.22 16.68
N GLN A 132 -3.83 0.14 16.42
CA GLN A 132 -4.32 -1.23 16.55
C GLN A 132 -4.61 -1.59 18.00
N ASP A 133 -3.70 -1.29 18.93
CA ASP A 133 -3.86 -1.59 20.36
C ASP A 133 -5.09 -0.89 20.92
N VAL A 134 -5.20 0.42 20.72
CA VAL A 134 -6.34 1.21 21.19
C VAL A 134 -7.65 0.76 20.56
N ALA A 135 -7.66 0.46 19.25
CA ALA A 135 -8.85 -0.05 18.59
C ALA A 135 -9.25 -1.45 19.09
N THR A 136 -8.28 -2.29 19.49
CA THR A 136 -8.53 -3.61 20.08
C THR A 136 -9.28 -3.45 21.40
N ASP A 137 -8.81 -2.55 22.27
CA ASP A 137 -9.44 -2.28 23.57
C ASP A 137 -10.90 -1.83 23.42
N SER A 138 -11.17 -0.98 22.41
CA SER A 138 -12.51 -0.45 22.18
C SER A 138 -13.44 -1.40 21.42
N LYS A 139 -12.92 -2.23 20.52
CA LYS A 139 -13.74 -3.04 19.58
C LYS A 139 -13.73 -4.53 19.88
N GLY A 140 -12.79 -5.02 20.67
CA GLY A 140 -12.61 -6.43 21.02
C GLY A 140 -11.88 -7.25 19.96
N GLU A 141 -11.55 -6.67 18.81
CA GLU A 141 -10.80 -7.31 17.73
C GLU A 141 -9.72 -6.35 17.21
N THR A 142 -8.52 -6.88 16.97
CA THR A 142 -7.41 -6.10 16.43
C THR A 142 -7.59 -5.86 14.93
N PRO A 143 -7.82 -4.62 14.48
CA PRO A 143 -7.90 -4.34 13.06
C PRO A 143 -6.52 -4.52 12.41
N SER A 144 -6.49 -5.08 11.20
CA SER A 144 -5.28 -5.09 10.37
C SER A 144 -4.89 -3.68 9.95
N PRO A 145 -3.61 -3.41 9.63
CA PRO A 145 -3.18 -2.11 9.10
C PRO A 145 -3.98 -1.69 7.85
N ARG A 146 -4.35 -2.66 7.01
CA ARG A 146 -5.20 -2.43 5.84
C ARG A 146 -6.60 -1.93 6.21
N GLN A 147 -7.19 -2.43 7.30
CA GLN A 147 -8.49 -1.96 7.78
C GLN A 147 -8.41 -0.53 8.30
N ILE A 148 -7.35 -0.19 9.06
CA ILE A 148 -7.10 1.19 9.51
C ILE A 148 -6.95 2.14 8.32
N TRP A 149 -6.10 1.81 7.34
CA TRP A 149 -5.94 2.62 6.13
C TRP A 149 -7.22 2.76 5.31
N LYS A 150 -8.02 1.70 5.21
CA LYS A 150 -9.33 1.78 4.55
C LYS A 150 -10.27 2.69 5.34
N GLY A 151 -10.21 2.64 6.67
CA GLY A 151 -10.99 3.48 7.57
C GLY A 151 -10.65 4.96 7.44
N THR A 152 -9.37 5.32 7.31
CA THR A 152 -8.99 6.74 7.11
C THR A 152 -9.55 7.33 5.81
N MET A 153 -9.95 6.47 4.87
CA MET A 153 -10.56 6.82 3.59
C MET A 153 -12.09 6.66 3.57
N HIS A 154 -12.75 6.55 4.74
CA HIS A 154 -14.19 6.34 4.84
C HIS A 154 -15.02 7.36 4.04
N LYS A 155 -16.14 6.92 3.47
CA LYS A 155 -16.97 7.76 2.57
C LYS A 155 -17.53 9.01 3.27
N ASP A 156 -17.78 8.92 4.57
CA ASP A 156 -18.35 10.02 5.38
C ASP A 156 -17.30 11.08 5.74
N PHE A 157 -16.01 10.82 5.48
CA PHE A 157 -14.96 11.80 5.72
C PHE A 157 -14.78 12.74 4.54
N SER A 158 -14.70 14.03 4.87
CA SER A 158 -14.29 15.06 3.92
C SER A 158 -12.86 14.79 3.42
N ARG A 159 -12.51 15.34 2.26
CA ARG A 159 -11.15 15.24 1.72
C ARG A 159 -10.09 15.77 2.70
N ARG A 160 -10.45 16.82 3.47
CA ARG A 160 -9.58 17.41 4.50
C ARG A 160 -9.37 16.46 5.67
N ALA A 161 -10.43 15.81 6.16
CA ALA A 161 -10.34 14.82 7.24
C ALA A 161 -9.51 13.59 6.81
N LYS A 162 -9.70 13.09 5.59
CA LYS A 162 -8.91 11.98 5.02
C LYS A 162 -7.42 12.31 5.00
N PHE A 163 -7.08 13.51 4.50
CA PHE A 163 -5.71 13.98 4.47
C PHE A 163 -5.14 14.15 5.88
N PHE A 164 -5.94 14.69 6.81
CA PHE A 164 -5.55 14.85 8.20
C PHE A 164 -5.19 13.52 8.86
N LEU A 165 -6.05 12.50 8.74
CA LEU A 165 -5.82 11.17 9.30
C LEU A 165 -4.60 10.48 8.67
N TRP A 166 -4.42 10.63 7.36
CA TRP A 166 -3.24 10.12 6.67
C TRP A 166 -1.95 10.75 7.20
N MET A 167 -1.92 12.09 7.32
CA MET A 167 -0.79 12.82 7.89
C MET A 167 -0.54 12.47 9.36
N LEU A 168 -1.60 12.24 10.13
CA LEU A 168 -1.51 11.89 11.54
C LEU A 168 -0.80 10.54 11.73
N ILE A 169 -1.24 9.50 11.01
CA ILE A 169 -0.62 8.17 11.09
C ILE A 169 0.83 8.22 10.60
N HIS A 170 1.12 8.98 9.54
CA HIS A 170 2.49 9.13 9.03
C HIS A 170 3.40 10.05 9.86
N ASN A 171 2.91 10.64 10.96
CA ASN A 171 3.62 11.66 11.73
C ASN A 171 4.17 12.80 10.83
N GLY A 172 3.37 13.23 9.84
CA GLY A 172 3.81 14.15 8.80
C GLY A 172 3.75 15.63 9.18
N TYR A 173 3.16 15.97 10.33
CA TYR A 173 3.03 17.35 10.77
C TYR A 173 4.36 17.91 11.29
N LYS A 174 4.60 19.19 10.99
CA LYS A 174 5.81 19.92 11.41
C LYS A 174 5.65 20.38 12.87
N VAL A 175 5.85 19.46 13.80
CA VAL A 175 5.75 19.70 15.24
C VAL A 175 6.96 19.09 15.97
N GLY A 176 7.23 19.58 17.18
CA GLY A 176 8.20 18.95 18.09
C GLY A 176 9.62 18.87 17.50
N LYS A 177 10.09 17.62 17.34
CA LYS A 177 11.42 17.30 16.78
C LYS A 177 11.69 17.93 15.42
N TYR A 178 10.65 18.21 14.63
CA TYR A 178 10.83 18.88 13.34
C TYR A 178 11.51 20.25 13.47
N TRP A 179 11.17 21.00 14.52
CA TRP A 179 11.66 22.35 14.73
C TRP A 179 13.05 22.39 15.37
N ARG A 180 13.40 21.40 16.20
CA ARG A 180 14.72 21.30 16.87
C ARG A 180 15.93 21.23 15.92
N LYS A 181 15.71 20.76 14.69
CA LYS A 181 16.76 20.67 13.66
C LYS A 181 16.91 21.94 12.82
N ILE A 182 16.12 22.97 13.09
CA ILE A 182 16.13 24.24 12.37
C ILE A 182 16.72 25.31 13.31
N PRO A 183 17.94 25.81 13.03
CA PRO A 183 18.56 26.84 13.84
C PRO A 183 17.68 28.09 13.99
N GLY A 184 17.48 28.55 15.22
CA GLY A 184 16.68 29.74 15.54
C GLY A 184 15.16 29.53 15.49
N SER A 185 14.70 28.28 15.58
CA SER A 185 13.27 27.93 15.67
C SER A 185 13.02 26.75 16.62
N GLU A 186 13.99 26.43 17.48
CA GLU A 186 13.95 25.29 18.39
C GLU A 186 12.84 25.44 19.45
N ASP A 187 12.53 26.68 19.82
CA ASP A 187 11.44 27.08 20.71
C ASP A 187 10.06 26.59 20.25
N LYS A 188 9.85 26.53 18.92
CA LYS A 188 8.62 25.99 18.30
C LYS A 188 8.45 24.48 18.46
N GLY A 189 9.48 23.79 18.97
CA GLY A 189 9.45 22.35 19.24
C GLY A 189 8.82 22.00 20.58
N THR A 190 8.47 22.98 21.41
CA THR A 190 7.93 22.77 22.75
C THR A 190 6.65 23.56 22.97
N CYS A 191 5.74 23.01 23.76
CA CYS A 191 4.56 23.74 24.19
C CYS A 191 4.97 24.87 25.13
N GLU A 192 4.60 26.12 24.83
CA GLU A 192 4.94 27.28 25.66
C GLU A 192 4.38 27.19 27.09
N LYS A 193 3.20 26.55 27.24
CA LYS A 193 2.53 26.40 28.54
C LYS A 193 2.95 25.14 29.27
N CYS A 194 2.95 24.00 28.58
CA CYS A 194 3.21 22.70 29.21
C CYS A 194 4.71 22.41 29.38
N GLY A 195 5.58 23.08 28.62
CA GLY A 195 7.04 22.87 28.65
C GLY A 195 7.50 21.51 28.12
N VAL A 196 6.59 20.71 27.55
CA VAL A 196 6.88 19.39 26.96
C VAL A 196 7.08 19.51 25.45
N GLU A 197 7.62 18.45 24.83
CA GLU A 197 7.74 18.36 23.37
C GLU A 197 6.36 18.42 22.72
N GLU A 198 6.16 19.37 21.81
CA GLU A 198 4.90 19.55 21.10
C GLU A 198 4.73 18.43 20.06
N THR A 199 3.77 17.53 20.28
CA THR A 199 3.47 16.43 19.36
C THR A 199 1.99 16.47 18.98
N MET A 200 1.60 15.79 17.89
CA MET A 200 0.16 15.67 17.59
C MET A 200 -0.62 14.98 18.72
N HIS A 201 0.03 14.11 19.50
CA HIS A 201 -0.57 13.52 20.70
C HIS A 201 -0.84 14.62 21.74
N HIS A 202 0.18 15.43 22.05
CA HIS A 202 0.06 16.54 22.97
C HIS A 202 -1.03 17.53 22.53
N ILE A 203 -0.97 18.03 21.29
CA ILE A 203 -1.92 19.01 20.72
C ILE A 203 -3.36 18.50 20.81
N LEU A 204 -3.59 17.25 20.41
CA LEU A 204 -4.95 16.75 20.19
C LEU A 204 -5.60 16.21 21.46
N THR A 205 -4.84 15.77 22.47
CA THR A 205 -5.43 15.00 23.57
C THR A 205 -4.94 15.37 24.96
N GLU A 206 -3.80 16.07 25.10
CA GLU A 206 -3.20 16.36 26.42
C GLU A 206 -3.17 17.86 26.74
N CYS A 207 -2.93 18.73 25.74
CA CYS A 207 -2.69 20.14 25.96
C CYS A 207 -3.97 20.88 26.35
N GLU A 208 -3.96 21.66 27.43
CA GLU A 208 -5.13 22.42 27.87
C GLU A 208 -5.30 23.77 27.16
N GLU A 209 -4.24 24.30 26.53
CA GLU A 209 -4.24 25.66 26.00
C GLU A 209 -4.90 25.80 24.62
N HIS A 210 -4.74 24.80 23.75
CA HIS A 210 -5.17 24.92 22.34
C HIS A 210 -6.69 24.79 22.13
N GLY A 211 -7.50 24.86 23.20
CA GLY A 211 -8.95 24.71 23.14
C GLY A 211 -9.44 23.30 22.82
N GLN A 212 -8.53 22.32 22.67
CA GLN A 212 -8.89 20.92 22.38
C GLN A 212 -9.85 20.34 23.43
N LYS A 213 -9.68 20.72 24.70
CA LYS A 213 -10.58 20.32 25.79
C LYS A 213 -12.03 20.70 25.50
N GLN A 214 -12.29 21.92 25.04
CA GLN A 214 -13.65 22.38 24.73
C GLN A 214 -14.26 21.56 23.58
N ILE A 215 -13.46 21.25 22.56
CA ILE A 215 -13.89 20.41 21.44
C ILE A 215 -14.24 18.99 21.91
N TRP A 216 -13.42 18.40 22.78
CA TRP A 216 -13.72 17.06 23.32
C TRP A 216 -14.85 17.05 24.31
N ASP A 217 -15.06 18.10 25.10
CA ASP A 217 -16.22 18.22 25.99
C ASP A 217 -17.51 18.19 25.14
N LEU A 218 -17.57 18.99 24.08
CA LEU A 218 -18.69 19.01 23.13
C LEU A 218 -18.88 17.65 22.41
N ALA A 219 -17.78 17.06 21.93
CA ALA A 219 -17.82 15.77 21.25
C ALA A 219 -18.26 14.65 22.18
N SER A 220 -17.80 14.65 23.44
CA SER A 220 -18.16 13.66 24.46
C SER A 220 -19.62 13.78 24.86
N GLU A 221 -20.13 15.00 25.04
CA GLU A 221 -21.55 15.23 25.31
C GLU A 221 -22.43 14.70 24.16
N PHE A 222 -22.08 15.05 22.91
CA PHE A 222 -22.80 14.56 21.73
C PHE A 222 -22.75 13.03 21.62
N TRP A 223 -21.57 12.44 21.82
CA TRP A 223 -21.35 10.99 21.72
C TRP A 223 -22.11 10.22 22.79
N LEU A 224 -22.09 10.69 24.04
CA LEU A 224 -22.81 10.11 25.16
C LEU A 224 -24.31 10.13 24.91
N LYS A 225 -24.86 11.26 24.44
CA LYS A 225 -26.28 11.38 24.07
C LYS A 225 -26.68 10.41 22.96
N ARG A 226 -25.78 10.13 22.01
CA ARG A 226 -26.08 9.31 20.84
C ARG A 226 -25.88 7.81 21.07
N THR A 227 -24.90 7.42 21.87
CA THR A 227 -24.45 6.02 22.00
C THR A 227 -24.61 5.45 23.41
N GLY A 228 -24.79 6.30 24.43
CA GLY A 228 -24.79 5.89 25.84
C GLY A 228 -23.41 5.50 26.39
N ALA A 229 -22.35 5.61 25.59
CA ALA A 229 -20.98 5.28 25.99
C ALA A 229 -20.11 6.56 26.08
N PRO A 230 -19.10 6.59 26.96
CA PRO A 230 -18.14 7.70 26.99
C PRO A 230 -17.26 7.71 25.74
N LEU A 231 -16.94 8.91 25.24
CA LEU A 231 -15.93 9.10 24.20
C LEU A 231 -14.56 9.17 24.86
N ARG A 232 -13.59 8.41 24.36
CA ARG A 232 -12.19 8.49 24.80
C ARG A 232 -11.35 9.12 23.69
N PRO A 233 -10.85 10.36 23.86
CA PRO A 233 -10.09 11.04 22.82
C PRO A 233 -8.63 10.59 22.83
N LEU A 234 -8.38 9.28 22.71
CA LEU A 234 -7.00 8.79 22.55
C LEU A 234 -6.57 9.02 21.11
N ILE A 235 -5.29 9.39 20.89
CA ILE A 235 -4.81 9.60 19.53
C ILE A 235 -4.92 8.34 18.66
N GLY A 236 -4.84 7.15 19.27
CA GLY A 236 -5.08 5.86 18.60
C GLY A 236 -6.54 5.68 18.15
N GLU A 237 -7.52 6.12 18.96
CA GLU A 237 -8.94 6.14 18.57
C GLU A 237 -9.17 7.08 17.38
N ILE A 238 -8.51 8.25 17.38
CA ILE A 238 -8.58 9.20 16.26
C ILE A 238 -8.02 8.55 14.99
N MET A 239 -6.85 7.91 15.07
CA MET A 239 -6.24 7.20 13.93
C MET A 239 -7.13 6.06 13.41
N ALA A 240 -7.81 5.35 14.31
CA ALA A 240 -8.68 4.22 13.98
C ALA A 240 -10.17 4.58 13.83
N CYS A 241 -10.55 5.85 13.87
CA CYS A 241 -11.96 6.28 14.00
C CYS A 241 -12.86 5.79 12.84
N GLY A 242 -12.31 5.66 11.64
CA GLY A 242 -13.02 5.17 10.46
C GLY A 242 -13.08 3.64 10.34
N THR A 243 -12.48 2.89 11.27
CA THR A 243 -12.57 1.42 11.24
C THR A 243 -13.97 0.99 11.68
N ILE A 244 -14.72 0.42 10.75
CA ILE A 244 -16.03 -0.16 11.05
C ILE A 244 -15.78 -1.47 11.81
N LYS A 245 -16.50 -1.69 12.92
CA LYS A 245 -16.59 -3.03 13.53
C LYS A 245 -17.06 -3.98 12.42
N GLN A 246 -16.26 -4.98 12.06
CA GLN A 246 -16.85 -6.11 11.35
C GLN A 246 -17.75 -6.80 12.35
N GLY A 247 -19.05 -6.58 12.23
CA GLY A 247 -20.03 -7.16 13.11
C GLY A 247 -21.20 -7.63 12.28
N LYS A 248 -21.41 -8.95 12.31
CA LYS A 248 -22.67 -9.69 12.15
C LYS A 248 -23.48 -9.48 10.87
#